data_AF-A0A9D5ZQS2-F1
#
_entry.id   AF-A0A9D5ZQS2-F1
#
_cell.length_a   1.000
_cell.length_b   1.000
_cell.length_c   1.000
_cell.angle_alpha   90.00
_cell.angle_beta   90.00
_cell.angle_gamma   90.00
#
_symmetry.space_group_name_H-M   'P 1'
#
loop_
_entity.id
_entity.type
_entity.pdbx_description
1 polymer ?
#
loop_
_entity_poly.entity_id
_entity_poly.type
_entity_poly.pdbx_seq_one_letter_code
_entity_poly.pdbx_strand_id
1 'polypeptide(L)'
;MYIIILLILIIPLESLAEPICLSPNEGKTIEEIIKSHKIQESELLARLAYAEGKSTGFPDDPLVYKGIAWGVMNRVRLSKASINMEKVFGKGISGVIFKKGQFNPAISKRSQFSKDFLCPDNVERFAIVQKIAEEAIIGENNPFIQTAWEKEHNISLVVNFYYPSSIQAKGTLAPWEKNKNLQFIGDINIYDKILSAKKIRFYRLSIPPFK
;
A
#
# COMPACT_ATOMS: atom_id res chain seq x y z
N MET A 1 -28.04 53.24 7.08
CA MET A 1 -27.60 52.55 5.85
C MET A 1 -26.36 51.75 6.23
N TYR A 2 -26.48 50.44 6.47
CA TYR A 2 -25.36 49.60 6.89
C TYR A 2 -24.74 48.95 5.65
N ILE A 3 -23.46 49.19 5.41
CA ILE A 3 -22.67 48.51 4.38
C ILE A 3 -22.12 47.24 5.02
N ILE A 4 -22.62 46.08 4.59
CA ILE A 4 -22.05 44.78 4.96
C ILE A 4 -20.90 44.51 3.99
N ILE A 5 -19.66 44.54 4.48
CA ILE A 5 -18.47 44.13 3.73
C ILE A 5 -18.36 42.61 3.83
N LEU A 6 -18.64 41.93 2.72
CA LEU A 6 -18.46 40.48 2.59
C LEU A 6 -16.97 40.20 2.29
N LEU A 7 -16.22 39.80 3.32
CA LEU A 7 -14.85 39.30 3.16
C LEU A 7 -14.89 37.90 2.55
N ILE A 8 -14.60 37.79 1.26
CA ILE A 8 -14.39 36.53 0.56
C ILE A 8 -12.99 36.02 0.93
N LEU A 9 -12.92 35.02 1.81
CA LEU A 9 -11.70 34.24 2.05
C LEU A 9 -11.38 33.45 0.78
N ILE A 10 -10.39 33.91 0.02
CA ILE A 10 -9.79 33.15 -1.08
C ILE A 10 -8.91 32.08 -0.43
N ILE A 11 -9.45 30.87 -0.27
CA ILE A 11 -8.64 29.70 0.09
C ILE A 11 -7.78 29.38 -1.15
N PRO A 12 -6.44 29.33 -1.05
CA PRO A 12 -5.61 28.93 -2.16
C PRO A 12 -5.95 27.49 -2.55
N LEU A 13 -6.31 27.29 -3.81
CA LEU A 13 -6.45 25.96 -4.37
C LEU A 13 -5.05 25.36 -4.41
N GLU A 14 -4.75 24.43 -3.50
CA GLU A 14 -3.51 23.68 -3.53
C GLU A 14 -3.43 22.95 -4.88
N SER A 15 -2.52 23.43 -5.73
CA SER A 15 -2.13 22.73 -6.94
C SER A 15 -1.66 21.33 -6.55
N LEU A 16 -2.24 20.30 -7.18
CA LEU A 16 -1.75 18.94 -7.06
C LEU A 16 -0.33 18.90 -7.64
N ALA A 17 0.69 18.91 -6.78
CA ALA A 17 2.07 18.79 -7.22
C ALA A 17 2.24 17.48 -8.00
N GLU A 18 2.70 17.58 -9.24
CA GLU A 18 2.93 16.39 -10.08
C GLU A 18 4.04 15.53 -9.46
N PRO A 19 3.86 14.19 -9.38
CA PRO A 19 4.93 13.31 -8.93
C PRO A 19 6.09 13.38 -9.91
N ILE A 20 7.30 13.58 -9.38
CA ILE A 20 8.51 13.58 -10.21
C ILE A 20 8.71 12.18 -10.82
N CYS A 21 8.82 12.11 -12.14
CA CYS A 21 9.18 10.87 -12.82
C CYS A 21 10.68 10.59 -12.65
N LEU A 22 11.01 9.41 -12.14
CA LEU A 22 12.37 8.99 -11.85
C LEU A 22 12.87 8.09 -12.97
N SER A 23 13.92 8.52 -13.67
CA SER A 23 14.48 7.71 -14.75
C SER A 23 15.30 6.53 -14.19
N PRO A 24 15.13 5.32 -14.75
CA PRO A 24 16.04 4.21 -14.48
C PRO A 24 17.47 4.61 -14.88
N ASN A 25 18.42 4.55 -13.94
CA ASN A 25 19.83 4.74 -14.25
C ASN A 25 20.52 3.37 -14.42
N GLU A 26 21.46 3.28 -15.36
CA GLU A 26 22.33 2.12 -15.50
C GLU A 26 23.13 1.90 -14.20
N GLY A 27 23.26 0.65 -13.77
CA GLY A 27 23.96 0.30 -12.52
C GLY A 27 23.19 0.51 -11.21
N LYS A 28 22.31 1.52 -11.08
CA LYS A 28 21.60 1.78 -9.80
C LYS A 28 20.33 0.96 -9.61
N THR A 29 20.14 0.30 -8.48
CA THR A 29 18.87 -0.32 -8.09
C THR A 29 17.72 0.70 -7.97
N ILE A 30 16.47 0.23 -7.99
CA ILE A 30 15.29 1.08 -7.81
C ILE A 30 15.33 1.78 -6.44
N GLU A 31 15.74 1.06 -5.39
CA GLU A 31 15.91 1.61 -4.05
C GLU A 31 16.93 2.74 -4.02
N GLU A 32 18.09 2.59 -4.69
CA GLU A 32 19.10 3.64 -4.77
C GLU A 32 18.59 4.88 -5.51
N ILE A 33 17.79 4.71 -6.55
CA ILE A 33 17.15 5.82 -7.29
C ILE A 33 16.18 6.56 -6.36
N ILE A 34 15.31 5.86 -5.66
CA ILE A 34 14.34 6.46 -4.72
C ILE A 34 15.08 7.21 -3.60
N LYS A 35 16.10 6.60 -3.00
CA LYS A 35 16.89 7.20 -1.91
C LYS A 35 17.64 8.44 -2.37
N SER A 36 18.20 8.46 -3.58
CA SER A 36 18.94 9.64 -4.07
C SER A 36 18.04 10.86 -4.28
N HIS A 37 16.75 10.66 -4.53
CA HIS A 37 15.76 11.72 -4.70
C HIS A 37 15.06 12.12 -3.40
N LYS A 38 15.41 11.49 -2.27
CA LYS A 38 14.82 11.78 -0.94
C LYS A 38 13.29 11.74 -0.94
N ILE A 39 12.71 10.79 -1.68
CA ILE A 39 11.27 10.57 -1.71
C ILE A 39 10.77 10.28 -0.29
N GLN A 40 9.74 11.02 0.13
CA GLN A 40 9.16 10.89 1.47
C GLN A 40 8.43 9.57 1.64
N GLU A 41 8.26 9.10 2.88
CA GLU A 41 7.64 7.79 3.13
C GLU A 41 6.18 7.70 2.63
N SER A 42 5.41 8.78 2.73
CA SER A 42 4.04 8.83 2.19
C SER A 42 4.01 8.69 0.67
N GLU A 43 4.86 9.43 -0.03
CA GLU A 43 5.01 9.31 -1.48
C GLU A 43 5.55 7.95 -1.91
N LEU A 44 6.48 7.38 -1.14
CA LEU A 44 7.02 6.04 -1.39
C LEU A 44 5.93 4.96 -1.28
N LEU A 45 5.09 5.03 -0.23
CA LEU A 45 3.95 4.13 -0.09
C LEU A 45 2.93 4.35 -1.21
N ALA A 46 2.67 5.59 -1.60
CA ALA A 46 1.76 5.93 -2.68
C ALA A 46 2.23 5.37 -4.02
N ARG A 47 3.51 5.54 -4.36
CA ARG A 47 4.14 4.96 -5.56
C ARG A 47 4.00 3.44 -5.60
N LEU A 48 4.23 2.78 -4.45
CA LEU A 48 4.03 1.33 -4.36
C LEU A 48 2.58 0.96 -4.61
N ALA A 49 1.65 1.57 -3.87
CA ALA A 49 0.22 1.30 -4.01
C ALA A 49 -0.26 1.58 -5.45
N TYR A 50 0.23 2.63 -6.08
CA TYR A 50 -0.07 2.98 -7.47
C TYR A 50 0.32 1.85 -8.44
N ALA A 51 1.57 1.40 -8.37
CA ALA A 51 2.10 0.35 -9.23
C ALA A 51 1.44 -1.01 -8.97
N GLU A 52 1.29 -1.39 -7.70
CA GLU A 52 0.62 -2.63 -7.29
C GLU A 52 -0.87 -2.60 -7.67
N GLY A 53 -1.54 -1.47 -7.52
CA GLY A 53 -2.95 -1.30 -7.90
C GLY A 53 -3.17 -1.50 -9.40
N LYS A 54 -2.28 -0.94 -10.25
CA LYS A 54 -2.28 -1.24 -11.70
C LYS A 54 -2.04 -2.73 -11.96
N SER A 55 -1.16 -3.36 -11.19
CA SER A 55 -0.87 -4.79 -11.33
C SER A 55 -2.04 -5.71 -11.02
N THR A 56 -3.04 -5.25 -10.27
CA THR A 56 -4.24 -6.04 -9.95
C THR A 56 -5.19 -6.26 -11.13
N GLY A 57 -5.08 -5.42 -12.17
CA GLY A 57 -6.05 -5.36 -13.27
C GLY A 57 -7.26 -4.45 -13.01
N PHE A 58 -7.29 -3.72 -11.89
CA PHE A 58 -8.37 -2.80 -11.52
C PHE A 58 -7.85 -1.38 -11.20
N PRO A 59 -7.18 -0.70 -12.15
CA PRO A 59 -6.53 0.59 -11.90
C PRO A 59 -7.49 1.74 -11.61
N ASP A 60 -8.80 1.57 -11.89
CA ASP A 60 -9.80 2.61 -11.70
C ASP A 60 -10.59 2.45 -10.39
N ASP A 61 -10.22 1.49 -9.54
CA ASP A 61 -10.87 1.26 -8.25
C ASP A 61 -10.03 1.80 -7.07
N PRO A 62 -10.44 2.92 -6.44
CA PRO A 62 -9.78 3.46 -5.24
C PRO A 62 -9.65 2.46 -4.08
N LEU A 63 -10.58 1.51 -3.94
CA LEU A 63 -10.53 0.52 -2.87
C LEU A 63 -9.35 -0.44 -3.01
N VAL A 64 -8.91 -0.71 -4.24
CA VAL A 64 -7.73 -1.55 -4.50
C VAL A 64 -6.48 -0.88 -3.93
N TYR A 65 -6.28 0.40 -4.23
CA TYR A 65 -5.18 1.19 -3.69
C TYR A 65 -5.22 1.27 -2.16
N LYS A 66 -6.42 1.46 -1.59
CA LYS A 66 -6.63 1.50 -0.14
C LYS A 66 -6.31 0.16 0.53
N GLY A 67 -6.78 -0.95 -0.04
CA GLY A 67 -6.45 -2.29 0.45
C GLY A 67 -4.95 -2.58 0.43
N ILE A 68 -4.24 -2.18 -0.63
CA ILE A 68 -2.79 -2.35 -0.75
C ILE A 68 -2.05 -1.49 0.29
N ALA A 69 -2.37 -0.20 0.39
CA ALA A 69 -1.72 0.71 1.33
C ALA A 69 -1.85 0.22 2.78
N TRP A 70 -3.05 -0.19 3.19
CA TRP A 70 -3.28 -0.82 4.49
C TRP A 70 -2.53 -2.14 4.65
N GLY A 71 -2.53 -3.01 3.64
CA GLY A 71 -1.79 -4.28 3.67
C GLY A 71 -0.28 -4.09 3.87
N VAL A 72 0.32 -3.10 3.20
CA VAL A 72 1.72 -2.71 3.39
C VAL A 72 1.93 -2.19 4.82
N MET A 73 1.08 -1.28 5.27
CA MET A 73 1.23 -0.70 6.60
C MET A 73 0.97 -1.69 7.74
N ASN A 74 0.18 -2.74 7.53
CA ASN A 74 0.06 -3.86 8.47
C ASN A 74 1.41 -4.56 8.66
N ARG A 75 2.15 -4.83 7.58
CA ARG A 75 3.52 -5.37 7.67
C ARG A 75 4.44 -4.42 8.43
N VAL A 76 4.38 -3.11 8.15
CA VAL A 76 5.21 -2.10 8.84
C VAL A 76 4.95 -2.09 10.36
N ARG A 77 3.68 -2.04 10.77
CA ARG A 77 3.31 -2.03 12.20
C ARG A 77 3.68 -3.33 12.89
N LEU A 78 3.45 -4.47 12.22
CA LEU A 78 3.81 -5.77 12.78
C LEU A 78 5.34 -5.95 12.90
N SER A 79 6.12 -5.46 11.93
CA SER A 79 7.58 -5.38 12.03
C SER A 79 8.03 -4.54 13.22
N LYS A 80 7.41 -3.38 13.44
CA LYS A 80 7.73 -2.52 14.59
C LYS A 80 7.48 -3.22 15.93
N ALA A 81 6.45 -4.06 16.00
CA ALA A 81 6.06 -4.76 17.22
C ALA A 81 6.82 -6.09 17.44
N SER A 82 7.45 -6.67 16.40
CA SER A 82 8.10 -7.97 16.49
C SER A 82 9.41 -8.01 15.71
N ILE A 83 10.53 -8.26 16.42
CA ILE A 83 11.85 -8.45 15.81
C ILE A 83 11.87 -9.59 14.77
N ASN A 84 11.04 -10.62 14.97
CA ASN A 84 10.92 -11.72 14.00
C ASN A 84 10.21 -11.24 12.73
N MET A 85 9.16 -10.44 12.85
CA MET A 85 8.46 -9.89 11.70
C MET A 85 9.28 -8.79 11.01
N GLU A 86 10.09 -8.02 11.74
CA GLU A 86 11.05 -7.08 11.16
C GLU A 86 12.06 -7.81 10.25
N LYS A 87 12.55 -8.99 10.65
CA LYS A 87 13.43 -9.81 9.79
C LYS A 87 12.72 -10.30 8.53
N VAL A 88 11.44 -10.63 8.63
CA VAL A 88 10.64 -11.16 7.51
C VAL A 88 10.27 -10.05 6.52
N PHE A 89 9.66 -8.97 7.01
CA PHE A 89 9.13 -7.92 6.15
C PHE A 89 10.09 -6.77 5.93
N GLY A 90 10.94 -6.44 6.90
CA GLY A 90 11.82 -5.27 6.88
C GLY A 90 11.41 -4.21 7.90
N LYS A 91 12.31 -3.25 8.15
CA LYS A 91 12.15 -2.17 9.12
C LYS A 91 11.63 -0.89 8.48
N GLY A 92 10.53 -0.34 9.01
CA GLY A 92 9.90 0.88 8.49
C GLY A 92 9.29 0.70 7.10
N ILE A 93 8.77 1.78 6.52
CA ILE A 93 8.10 1.74 5.21
C ILE A 93 9.10 1.34 4.12
N SER A 94 10.25 2.04 4.06
CA SER A 94 11.30 1.73 3.09
C SER A 94 11.78 0.29 3.17
N GLY A 95 12.04 -0.22 4.39
CA GLY A 95 12.49 -1.60 4.57
C GLY A 95 11.45 -2.62 4.12
N VAL A 96 10.15 -2.38 4.35
CA VAL A 96 9.07 -3.27 3.87
C VAL A 96 8.97 -3.26 2.35
N ILE A 97 9.04 -2.09 1.73
CA ILE A 97 8.84 -1.92 0.30
C ILE A 97 10.00 -2.53 -0.52
N PHE A 98 11.24 -2.33 -0.06
CA PHE A 98 12.43 -2.80 -0.78
C PHE A 98 12.92 -4.19 -0.37
N LYS A 99 12.29 -4.82 0.63
CA LYS A 99 12.65 -6.18 1.02
C LYS A 99 12.44 -7.16 -0.14
N LYS A 100 13.52 -7.89 -0.46
CA LYS A 100 13.52 -8.92 -1.51
C LYS A 100 12.35 -9.88 -1.33
N GLY A 101 11.57 -10.07 -2.40
CA GLY A 101 10.43 -10.98 -2.43
C GLY A 101 9.10 -10.39 -1.92
N GLN A 102 9.06 -9.12 -1.50
CA GLN A 102 7.80 -8.47 -1.10
C GLN A 102 7.05 -7.86 -2.29
N PHE A 103 7.69 -6.97 -3.06
CA PHE A 103 7.04 -6.16 -4.08
C PHE A 103 7.85 -6.05 -5.37
N ASN A 104 7.42 -6.75 -6.41
CA ASN A 104 8.12 -6.78 -7.70
C ASN A 104 8.36 -5.39 -8.34
N PRO A 105 7.41 -4.41 -8.30
CA PRO A 105 7.63 -3.07 -8.82
C PRO A 105 8.80 -2.33 -8.16
N ALA A 106 9.02 -2.54 -6.86
CA ALA A 106 10.06 -1.83 -6.09
C ALA A 106 11.43 -2.52 -6.13
N ILE A 107 11.49 -3.83 -6.42
CA ILE A 107 12.74 -4.61 -6.35
C ILE A 107 13.30 -5.00 -7.73
N SER A 108 12.47 -5.13 -8.76
CA SER A 108 12.87 -5.68 -10.05
C SER A 108 12.71 -4.66 -11.17
N LYS A 109 13.84 -4.24 -11.75
CA LYS A 109 13.86 -3.41 -12.97
C LYS A 109 13.19 -4.07 -14.18
N ARG A 110 13.04 -5.41 -14.16
CA ARG A 110 12.38 -6.18 -15.22
C ARG A 110 10.87 -6.25 -15.03
N SER A 111 10.36 -5.86 -13.86
CA SER A 111 8.91 -5.77 -13.66
C SER A 111 8.35 -4.69 -14.59
N GLN A 112 7.34 -5.02 -15.38
CA GLN A 112 6.64 -4.03 -16.20
C GLN A 112 6.05 -2.88 -15.36
N PHE A 113 5.70 -3.15 -14.10
CA PHE A 113 5.16 -2.19 -13.15
C PHE A 113 6.23 -1.35 -12.43
N SER A 114 7.53 -1.63 -12.63
CA SER A 114 8.59 -0.78 -12.07
C SER A 114 8.59 0.63 -12.66
N LYS A 115 8.13 0.77 -13.91
CA LYS A 115 7.92 2.09 -14.55
C LYS A 115 6.84 2.89 -13.83
N ASP A 116 5.72 2.25 -13.49
CA ASP A 116 4.62 2.89 -12.75
C ASP A 116 5.04 3.30 -11.33
N PHE A 117 5.93 2.53 -10.71
CA PHE A 117 6.49 2.87 -9.40
C PHE A 117 7.40 4.11 -9.45
N LEU A 118 8.23 4.20 -10.50
CA LEU A 118 9.17 5.30 -10.68
C LEU A 118 8.53 6.56 -11.30
N CYS A 119 7.49 6.40 -12.10
CA CYS A 119 6.82 7.46 -12.84
C CYS A 119 5.31 7.15 -12.92
N PRO A 120 4.53 7.53 -11.89
CA PRO A 120 3.08 7.46 -11.94
C PRO A 120 2.56 8.30 -13.13
N ASP A 121 1.85 7.66 -14.05
CA ASP A 121 1.46 8.23 -15.35
C ASP A 121 0.15 9.03 -15.33
N ASN A 122 -0.57 9.04 -14.20
CA ASN A 122 -1.81 9.77 -14.04
C ASN A 122 -1.78 10.57 -12.73
N VAL A 123 -1.72 11.89 -12.86
CA VAL A 123 -1.56 12.85 -11.74
C VAL A 123 -2.77 12.81 -10.80
N GLU A 124 -3.99 12.81 -11.34
CA GLU A 124 -5.22 12.80 -10.54
C GLU A 124 -5.35 11.53 -9.71
N ARG A 125 -5.10 10.37 -10.34
CA ARG A 125 -5.11 9.08 -9.66
C ARG A 125 -3.99 9.01 -8.63
N PHE A 126 -2.79 9.49 -8.96
CA PHE A 126 -1.68 9.49 -8.00
C PHE A 126 -2.00 10.35 -6.78
N ALA A 127 -2.61 11.52 -6.95
CA ALA A 127 -3.04 12.37 -5.83
C ALA A 127 -4.06 11.67 -4.90
N ILE A 128 -4.97 10.87 -5.46
CA ILE A 128 -5.89 10.04 -4.66
C ILE A 128 -5.10 8.99 -3.87
N VAL A 129 -4.16 8.30 -4.53
CA VAL A 129 -3.34 7.26 -3.90
C VAL A 129 -2.42 7.85 -2.82
N GLN A 130 -1.93 9.07 -3.00
CA GLN A 130 -1.14 9.82 -2.02
C GLN A 130 -1.94 10.04 -0.73
N LYS A 131 -3.18 10.55 -0.83
CA LYS A 131 -4.07 10.72 0.33
C LYS A 131 -4.35 9.39 1.03
N ILE A 132 -4.60 8.34 0.26
CA ILE A 132 -4.80 6.98 0.79
C ILE A 132 -3.56 6.49 1.56
N ALA A 133 -2.35 6.74 1.05
CA ALA A 133 -1.11 6.37 1.71
C ALA A 133 -0.93 7.12 3.03
N GLU A 134 -1.22 8.42 3.05
CA GLU A 134 -1.20 9.26 4.26
C GLU A 134 -2.19 8.76 5.32
N GLU A 135 -3.44 8.47 4.94
CA GLU A 135 -4.44 7.84 5.81
C GLU A 135 -3.92 6.52 6.40
N ALA A 136 -3.37 5.64 5.56
CA ALA A 136 -2.85 4.35 5.98
C ALA A 136 -1.63 4.48 6.90
N ILE A 137 -0.84 5.54 6.77
CA ILE A 137 0.31 5.87 7.64
C ILE A 137 -0.17 6.35 9.01
N ILE A 138 -1.15 7.25 9.06
CA ILE A 138 -1.79 7.71 10.30
C ILE A 138 -2.31 6.50 11.08
N GLY A 139 -2.97 5.56 10.40
CA GLY A 139 -3.28 4.25 10.97
C GLY A 139 -4.56 4.16 11.77
N GLU A 140 -5.35 5.22 11.81
CA GLU A 140 -6.65 5.24 12.48
C GLU A 140 -7.67 4.34 11.77
N ASN A 141 -8.47 3.63 12.55
CA ASN A 141 -9.58 2.81 12.06
C ASN A 141 -9.15 1.79 10.98
N ASN A 142 -8.06 1.07 11.21
CA ASN A 142 -7.56 0.06 10.29
C ASN A 142 -8.63 -1.01 10.01
N PRO A 143 -9.12 -1.16 8.76
CA PRO A 143 -10.24 -2.02 8.42
C PRO A 143 -9.95 -3.53 8.57
N PHE A 144 -8.67 -3.89 8.74
CA PHE A 144 -8.24 -5.29 8.85
C PHE A 144 -8.21 -5.82 10.30
N ILE A 145 -8.32 -4.93 11.29
CA ILE A 145 -8.40 -5.28 12.71
C ILE A 145 -9.79 -5.84 13.01
N GLN A 146 -9.88 -7.15 13.26
CA GLN A 146 -11.17 -7.83 13.43
C GLN A 146 -11.20 -8.75 14.65
N THR A 147 -10.11 -9.49 14.89
CA THR A 147 -10.03 -10.46 15.99
C THR A 147 -9.85 -9.77 17.34
N ALA A 148 -10.13 -10.50 18.43
CA ALA A 148 -9.93 -9.98 19.79
C ALA A 148 -8.48 -9.54 20.02
N TRP A 149 -7.50 -10.37 19.60
CA TRP A 149 -6.08 -10.04 19.74
C TRP A 149 -5.69 -8.79 18.95
N GLU A 150 -6.13 -8.67 17.68
CA GLU A 150 -5.82 -7.49 16.85
C GLU A 150 -6.40 -6.20 17.45
N LYS A 151 -7.60 -6.28 18.04
CA LYS A 151 -8.26 -5.15 18.71
C LYS A 151 -7.53 -4.74 19.98
N GLU A 152 -7.16 -5.72 20.81
CA GLU A 152 -6.40 -5.50 22.04
C GLU A 152 -5.06 -4.81 21.77
N HIS A 153 -4.36 -5.22 20.71
CA HIS A 153 -3.02 -4.72 20.38
C HIS A 153 -3.02 -3.56 19.38
N ASN A 154 -4.19 -3.20 18.84
CA ASN A 154 -4.35 -2.24 17.74
C ASN A 154 -3.41 -2.53 16.55
N ILE A 155 -3.23 -3.81 16.21
CA ILE A 155 -2.35 -4.30 15.15
C ILE A 155 -3.08 -5.36 14.34
N SER A 156 -3.12 -5.20 13.02
CA SER A 156 -3.66 -6.21 12.10
C SER A 156 -2.64 -7.33 11.85
N LEU A 157 -3.13 -8.57 11.83
CA LEU A 157 -2.36 -9.76 11.44
C LEU A 157 -2.51 -10.09 9.94
N VAL A 158 -3.20 -9.23 9.18
CA VAL A 158 -3.40 -9.38 7.73
C VAL A 158 -2.17 -8.86 6.99
N VAL A 159 -1.31 -9.78 6.56
CA VAL A 159 0.03 -9.48 6.06
C VAL A 159 0.32 -10.05 4.68
N ASN A 160 -0.51 -10.94 4.15
CA ASN A 160 -0.34 -11.48 2.80
C ASN A 160 -1.50 -11.06 1.92
N PHE A 161 -1.19 -10.68 0.69
CA PHE A 161 -2.20 -10.37 -0.31
C PHE A 161 -1.78 -10.87 -1.70
N TYR A 162 -2.78 -11.23 -2.49
CA TYR A 162 -2.63 -11.84 -3.81
C TYR A 162 -3.66 -11.24 -4.78
N TYR A 163 -3.30 -11.10 -6.05
CA TYR A 163 -4.12 -10.47 -7.07
C TYR A 163 -4.58 -11.51 -8.10
N PRO A 164 -5.80 -12.07 -7.99
CA PRO A 164 -6.25 -13.16 -8.85
C PRO A 164 -6.32 -12.79 -10.34
N SER A 165 -6.61 -11.52 -10.64
CA SER A 165 -6.76 -11.01 -12.01
C SER A 165 -5.49 -10.37 -12.57
N SER A 166 -4.38 -10.40 -11.82
CA SER A 166 -3.12 -9.86 -12.33
C SER A 166 -2.61 -10.69 -13.50
N ILE A 167 -2.04 -10.04 -14.51
CA ILE A 167 -1.35 -10.74 -15.59
C ILE A 167 -0.10 -11.51 -15.12
N GLN A 168 0.35 -11.27 -13.89
CA GLN A 168 1.42 -12.02 -13.23
C GLN A 168 0.91 -13.21 -12.42
N ALA A 169 -0.41 -13.36 -12.26
CA ALA A 169 -1.02 -14.45 -11.52
C ALA A 169 -0.89 -15.78 -12.27
N LYS A 170 -0.61 -16.86 -11.53
CA LYS A 170 -0.59 -18.24 -12.06
C LYS A 170 -1.94 -18.96 -11.90
N GLY A 171 -2.96 -18.27 -11.39
CA GLY A 171 -4.27 -18.81 -11.10
C GLY A 171 -5.09 -17.87 -10.22
N THR A 172 -6.28 -18.30 -9.81
CA THR A 172 -7.17 -17.48 -8.98
C THR A 172 -6.83 -17.54 -7.48
N LEU A 173 -6.02 -18.52 -7.07
CA LEU A 173 -5.64 -18.75 -5.68
C LEU A 173 -4.16 -18.44 -5.48
N ALA A 174 -3.84 -17.94 -4.28
CA ALA A 174 -2.46 -17.66 -3.93
C ALA A 174 -1.66 -18.97 -3.83
N PRO A 175 -0.34 -18.96 -4.13
CA PRO A 175 0.51 -20.14 -3.98
C PRO A 175 0.51 -20.72 -2.55
N TRP A 176 0.20 -19.90 -1.55
CA TRP A 176 0.14 -20.26 -0.13
C TRP A 176 -1.28 -20.53 0.37
N GLU A 177 -2.27 -20.80 -0.50
CA GLU A 177 -3.66 -21.05 -0.10
C GLU A 177 -3.80 -22.16 0.95
N LYS A 178 -2.95 -23.20 0.87
CA LYS A 178 -2.96 -24.36 1.78
C LYS A 178 -2.03 -24.19 3.00
N ASN A 179 -1.44 -23.01 3.19
CA ASN A 179 -0.54 -22.76 4.31
C ASN A 179 -1.35 -22.62 5.61
N LYS A 180 -1.20 -23.57 6.55
CA LYS A 180 -1.92 -23.56 7.84
C LYS A 180 -1.64 -22.34 8.72
N ASN A 181 -0.53 -21.64 8.48
CA ASN A 181 -0.16 -20.42 9.21
C ASN A 181 -0.83 -19.17 8.63
N LEU A 182 -1.57 -19.29 7.52
CA LEU A 182 -2.29 -18.21 6.88
C LEU A 182 -3.76 -18.58 6.70
N GLN A 183 -4.65 -17.68 7.10
CA GLN A 183 -6.09 -17.80 6.92
C GLN A 183 -6.55 -16.79 5.87
N PHE A 184 -7.20 -17.26 4.81
CA PHE A 184 -7.92 -16.37 3.88
C PHE A 184 -9.12 -15.74 4.59
N ILE A 185 -9.29 -14.42 4.45
CA ILE A 185 -10.27 -13.66 5.26
C ILE A 185 -11.50 -13.19 4.48
N GLY A 186 -11.65 -13.58 3.21
CA GLY A 186 -12.80 -13.18 2.40
C GLY A 186 -12.70 -11.74 1.88
N ASP A 187 -13.87 -11.17 1.60
CA ASP A 187 -14.03 -9.77 1.21
C ASP A 187 -13.79 -8.84 2.42
N ILE A 188 -13.29 -7.63 2.17
CA ILE A 188 -12.95 -6.66 3.22
C ILE A 188 -13.90 -5.48 3.18
N ASN A 189 -14.48 -5.13 4.32
CA ASN A 189 -15.18 -3.85 4.47
C ASN A 189 -14.17 -2.75 4.78
N ILE A 190 -14.05 -1.78 3.89
CA ILE A 190 -13.23 -0.58 4.05
C ILE A 190 -14.17 0.62 3.99
N TYR A 191 -14.49 1.18 5.17
CA TYR A 191 -15.35 2.36 5.32
C TYR A 191 -16.70 2.23 4.57
N ASP A 192 -17.46 1.19 4.91
CA ASP A 192 -18.78 0.85 4.35
C ASP A 192 -18.79 0.46 2.87
N LYS A 193 -17.61 0.21 2.30
CA LYS A 193 -17.46 -0.32 0.94
C LYS A 193 -16.75 -1.67 0.96
N ILE A 194 -17.21 -2.59 0.14
CA ILE A 194 -16.68 -3.96 0.09
C ILE A 194 -15.61 -4.05 -1.00
N LEU A 195 -14.37 -4.30 -0.60
CA LEU A 195 -13.30 -4.75 -1.49
C LEU A 195 -13.40 -6.26 -1.68
N SER A 196 -13.79 -6.68 -2.89
CA SER A 196 -13.95 -8.10 -3.20
C SER A 196 -12.61 -8.85 -3.28
N ALA A 197 -12.61 -10.08 -2.77
CA ALA A 197 -11.52 -11.03 -2.88
C ALA A 197 -11.21 -11.47 -4.32
N LYS A 198 -12.09 -11.17 -5.28
CA LYS A 198 -11.79 -11.32 -6.71
C LYS A 198 -10.73 -10.32 -7.18
N LYS A 199 -10.64 -9.15 -6.54
CA LYS A 199 -9.65 -8.11 -6.84
C LYS A 199 -8.36 -8.31 -6.06
N ILE A 200 -8.48 -8.48 -4.74
CA ILE A 200 -7.36 -8.75 -3.85
C ILE A 200 -7.77 -9.77 -2.79
N ARG A 201 -7.08 -10.92 -2.75
CA ARG A 201 -7.23 -11.91 -1.68
C ARG A 201 -6.30 -11.55 -0.55
N PHE A 202 -6.83 -11.32 0.66
CA PHE A 202 -6.03 -11.05 1.85
C PHE A 202 -5.95 -12.28 2.76
N TYR A 203 -4.82 -12.41 3.46
CA TYR A 203 -4.56 -13.52 4.37
C TYR A 203 -3.97 -13.02 5.69
N ARG A 204 -4.52 -13.54 6.78
CA ARG A 204 -4.16 -13.27 8.17
C ARG A 204 -3.24 -14.34 8.72
N LEU A 205 -2.27 -13.96 9.55
CA LEU A 205 -1.52 -14.95 10.34
C LEU A 205 -2.48 -15.70 11.28
N SER A 206 -2.45 -17.03 11.26
CA SER A 206 -3.28 -17.85 12.14
C SER A 206 -2.86 -17.75 13.61
N ILE A 207 -1.60 -17.37 13.87
CA ILE A 207 -1.02 -17.28 15.21
C ILE A 207 -0.33 -15.92 15.34
N PRO A 208 -0.60 -15.13 16.40
CA PRO A 208 0.12 -13.90 16.65
C PRO A 208 1.62 -14.14 16.85
N PRO A 209 2.51 -13.24 16.36
CA PRO A 209 3.95 -13.46 16.44
C PRO A 209 4.56 -13.17 17.82
N PHE A 210 3.77 -12.72 18.78
CA PHE A 210 4.12 -12.51 20.19
C PHE A 210 2.85 -12.57 21.06
N LYS A 211 3.04 -12.82 22.36
CA LYS A 211 1.99 -12.82 23.38
C LYS A 211 1.95 -11.49 24.10
#